data_AF-A0A1I3QEY2-F1
#
_entry.id   AF-A0A1I3QEY2-F1
#
_cell.length_a   1.000
_cell.length_b   1.000
_cell.length_c   1.000
_cell.angle_alpha   90.00
_cell.angle_beta   90.00
_cell.angle_gamma   90.00
#
_symmetry.space_group_name_H-M   'P 1'
#
loop_
_entity.id
_entity.type
_entity.pdbx_description
1 polymer ?
#
loop_
_entity_poly.entity_id
_entity_poly.type
_entity_poly.pdbx_seq_one_letter_code
_entity_poly.pdbx_strand_id
1 'polypeptide(L)'
;MIPGPDAAYDRLLDVLGALFLLVVLAMLLERALALVFEYHWFRRLSARVPGLKTPIALLVCWFTCQHIRFDILAQLFSNAPGDSPATEIGVLITSAVVAGGSAAAITLFQGVLHFGRDARLGLMEANRAAIEAKTAEARLRVNRAEAASFRDSTTGFRAQGADDA
;
A
#
# COMPACT_ATOMS: atom_id res chain seq x y z
N MET A 1 16.59 16.13 39.76
CA MET A 1 16.01 17.47 39.52
C MET A 1 14.84 17.25 38.58
N ILE A 2 13.60 17.38 39.04
CA ILE A 2 12.43 17.18 38.18
C ILE A 2 12.38 18.37 37.23
N PRO A 3 12.37 18.18 35.90
CA PRO A 3 12.27 19.28 34.96
C PRO A 3 11.00 20.09 35.26
N GLY A 4 11.11 21.42 35.24
CA GLY A 4 9.94 22.28 35.37
C GLY A 4 8.91 21.97 34.28
N PRO A 5 7.62 22.24 34.51
CA PRO A 5 6.54 21.94 33.56
C PRO A 5 6.80 22.50 32.14
N ASP A 6 7.51 23.64 32.04
CA ASP A 6 7.86 24.27 30.77
C ASP A 6 8.84 23.42 29.95
N ALA A 7 9.85 22.83 30.58
CA ALA A 7 10.85 21.99 29.91
C ALA A 7 10.25 20.66 29.38
N ALA A 8 9.21 20.14 30.04
CA ALA A 8 8.49 18.97 29.56
C ALA A 8 7.64 19.30 28.33
N TYR A 9 7.02 20.48 28.30
CA TYR A 9 6.24 20.96 27.18
C TYR A 9 7.11 21.24 25.95
N ASP A 10 8.25 21.91 26.14
CA ASP A 10 9.22 22.17 25.06
C ASP A 10 9.71 20.87 24.43
N ARG A 11 10.05 19.86 25.25
CA ARG A 11 10.45 18.54 24.76
C ARG A 11 9.33 17.84 23.97
N LEU A 12 8.09 17.97 24.42
CA LEU A 12 6.94 17.40 23.70
C LEU A 12 6.80 18.05 22.33
N LEU A 13 6.92 19.38 22.25
CA LEU A 13 6.83 20.12 20.99
C LEU A 13 7.97 19.76 20.03
N ASP A 14 9.20 19.60 20.52
CA ASP A 14 10.35 19.21 19.71
C ASP A 14 10.16 17.81 19.12
N VAL A 15 9.73 16.85 19.94
CA VAL A 15 9.46 15.47 19.49
C VAL A 15 8.31 15.45 18.48
N LEU A 16 7.23 16.18 18.77
CA LEU A 16 6.08 16.26 17.87
C LEU A 16 6.45 16.91 16.53
N GLY A 17 7.27 17.96 16.56
CA GLY A 17 7.79 18.63 15.38
C GLY A 17 8.67 17.71 14.53
N ALA A 18 9.56 16.94 15.17
CA ALA A 18 10.41 15.97 14.49
C ALA A 18 9.60 14.84 13.84
N LEU A 19 8.58 14.32 14.55
CA LEU A 19 7.67 13.30 14.01
C LEU A 19 6.83 13.85 12.86
N PHE A 20 6.34 15.09 12.97
CA PHE A 20 5.61 15.74 11.89
C PHE A 20 6.49 15.91 10.64
N LEU A 21 7.74 16.38 10.83
CA LEU A 21 8.70 16.51 9.74
C LEU A 21 8.99 15.16 9.07
N LEU A 22 9.15 14.09 9.86
CA LEU A 22 9.33 12.73 9.35
C LEU A 22 8.16 12.32 8.45
N VAL A 23 6.92 12.55 8.89
CA VAL A 23 5.70 12.19 8.12
C VAL A 23 5.61 13.00 6.83
N VAL A 24 5.85 14.32 6.90
CA VAL A 24 5.83 15.19 5.72
C VAL A 24 6.91 14.77 4.73
N LEU A 25 8.12 14.49 5.20
CA LEU A 25 9.23 14.03 4.37
C LEU A 25 8.90 12.67 3.69
N ALA A 26 8.32 11.73 4.43
CA ALA A 26 7.89 10.44 3.89
C ALA A 26 6.82 10.60 2.81
N MET A 27 5.82 11.46 3.02
CA MET A 27 4.78 11.72 2.01
C MET A 27 5.34 12.38 0.75
N LEU A 28 6.25 13.34 0.90
CA LEU A 28 6.88 14.02 -0.23
C LEU A 28 7.71 13.04 -1.07
N LEU A 29 8.54 12.22 -0.42
CA LEU A 29 9.37 11.22 -1.09
C LEU A 29 8.53 10.11 -1.73
N GLU A 30 7.46 9.68 -1.07
CA GLU A 30 6.50 8.71 -1.64
C GLU A 30 5.95 9.23 -2.97
N ARG A 31 5.46 10.49 -3.01
CA ARG A 31 4.88 11.08 -4.21
C ARG A 31 5.93 11.33 -5.30
N ALA A 32 7.12 11.80 -4.93
CA ALA A 32 8.21 12.01 -5.87
C ALA A 32 8.68 10.70 -6.52
N LEU A 33 8.87 9.64 -5.72
CA LEU A 33 9.30 8.32 -6.21
C LEU A 33 8.20 7.64 -7.02
N ALA A 34 6.93 7.82 -6.67
CA ALA A 34 5.82 7.28 -7.45
C ALA A 34 5.84 7.80 -8.90
N LEU A 35 6.05 9.11 -9.10
CA LEU A 35 6.17 9.71 -10.43
C LEU A 35 7.34 9.10 -11.23
N VAL A 36 8.48 8.90 -10.58
CA VAL A 36 9.65 8.26 -11.21
C VAL A 36 9.37 6.80 -11.55
N PHE A 37 8.72 6.06 -10.65
CA PHE A 37 8.45 4.64 -10.81
C PHE A 37 7.35 4.33 -11.83
N GLU A 38 6.41 5.25 -12.03
CA GLU A 38 5.35 5.15 -13.03
C GLU A 38 5.82 5.57 -14.43
N TYR A 39 6.97 6.24 -14.54
CA TYR A 39 7.54 6.63 -15.81
C TYR A 39 7.76 5.42 -16.73
N HIS A 40 7.38 5.57 -18.00
CA HIS A 40 7.32 4.49 -18.98
C HIS A 40 8.60 3.65 -19.13
N TRP A 41 9.77 4.30 -19.06
CA TRP A 41 11.09 3.68 -19.16
C TRP A 41 11.40 2.86 -17.90
N PHE A 42 11.10 3.42 -16.74
CA PHE A 42 11.34 2.76 -15.46
C PHE A 42 10.40 1.56 -15.26
N ARG A 43 9.14 1.64 -15.72
CA ARG A 43 8.23 0.50 -15.73
C ARG A 43 8.77 -0.68 -16.54
N ARG A 44 9.35 -0.42 -17.72
CA ARG A 44 9.98 -1.48 -18.54
C ARG A 44 11.21 -2.08 -17.85
N LEU A 45 12.02 -1.26 -17.20
CA LEU A 45 13.20 -1.72 -16.46
C LEU A 45 12.81 -2.56 -15.23
N SER A 46 11.85 -2.08 -14.44
CA SER A 46 11.34 -2.80 -13.27
C SER A 46 10.60 -4.09 -13.64
N ALA A 47 10.12 -4.24 -14.87
CA ALA A 47 9.56 -5.49 -15.37
C ALA A 47 10.65 -6.55 -15.65
N ARG A 48 11.89 -6.13 -15.96
CA ARG A 48 13.02 -7.04 -16.14
C ARG A 48 13.64 -7.47 -14.81
N VAL A 49 13.67 -6.59 -13.81
CA VAL A 49 14.24 -6.87 -12.49
C VAL A 49 13.17 -6.64 -11.42
N PRO A 50 12.46 -7.69 -10.97
CA PRO A 50 11.46 -7.56 -9.93
C PRO A 50 12.11 -7.11 -8.62
N GLY A 51 11.49 -6.15 -7.94
CA GLY A 51 11.97 -5.65 -6.64
C GLY A 51 12.97 -4.49 -6.70
N LEU A 52 13.40 -4.02 -7.88
CA LEU A 52 14.35 -2.91 -8.01
C LEU A 52 13.85 -1.58 -7.42
N LYS A 53 12.54 -1.42 -7.25
CA LYS A 53 11.92 -0.21 -6.68
C LYS A 53 12.34 0.02 -5.22
N THR A 54 12.38 -1.05 -4.44
CA THR A 54 12.67 -0.99 -2.99
C THR A 54 14.08 -0.49 -2.68
N PRO A 55 15.17 -1.04 -3.25
CA PRO A 55 16.52 -0.53 -2.99
C PRO A 55 16.71 0.89 -3.53
N ILE A 56 16.08 1.25 -4.65
CA ILE A 56 16.14 2.63 -5.16
C ILE A 56 15.44 3.60 -4.20
N ALA A 57 14.26 3.25 -3.71
CA ALA A 57 13.54 4.04 -2.72
C ALA A 57 14.37 4.22 -1.44
N LEU A 58 14.96 3.13 -0.93
CA LEU A 58 15.83 3.17 0.25
C LEU A 58 17.05 4.06 0.02
N LEU A 59 17.72 3.95 -1.13
CA LEU A 59 18.92 4.72 -1.47
C LEU A 59 18.59 6.21 -1.59
N VAL A 60 17.49 6.57 -2.26
CA VAL A 60 17.03 7.96 -2.39
C VAL A 60 16.66 8.53 -1.02
N CYS A 61 15.95 7.78 -0.19
CA CYS A 61 15.60 8.21 1.17
C CYS A 61 16.85 8.38 2.04
N TRP A 62 17.81 7.46 1.97
CA TRP A 62 19.09 7.56 2.68
C TRP A 62 19.81 8.83 2.24
N PHE A 63 20.04 9.01 0.94
CA PHE A 63 20.73 10.18 0.41
C PHE A 63 20.06 11.49 0.85
N THR A 64 18.72 11.54 0.82
CA THR A 64 17.96 12.71 1.28
C THR A 64 18.13 12.96 2.78
N CYS A 65 18.01 11.92 3.62
CA CYS A 65 18.20 12.05 5.07
C CYS A 65 19.65 12.42 5.42
N GLN A 66 20.63 11.94 4.65
CA GLN A 66 22.03 12.28 4.82
C GLN A 66 22.30 13.75 4.48
N HIS A 67 21.73 14.26 3.39
CA HIS A 67 21.86 15.67 2.99
C HIS A 67 21.27 16.63 4.01
N ILE A 68 20.13 16.27 4.60
CA ILE A 68 19.44 17.10 5.60
C ILE A 68 19.97 16.81 7.02
N ARG A 69 20.84 15.79 7.17
CA ARG A 69 21.33 15.27 8.46
C ARG A 69 20.18 14.94 9.42
N PHE A 70 19.09 14.40 8.88
CA PHE A 70 17.87 14.11 9.64
C PHE A 70 17.99 12.77 10.35
N ASP A 71 18.06 12.81 11.68
CA ASP A 71 18.16 11.66 12.58
C ASP A 71 17.06 11.74 13.64
N ILE A 72 15.96 11.00 13.42
CA ILE A 72 14.82 11.00 14.36
C ILE A 72 15.19 10.37 15.69
N LEU A 73 16.12 9.41 15.72
CA LEU A 73 16.51 8.72 16.96
C LEU A 73 17.32 9.65 17.85
N ALA A 74 18.26 10.39 17.28
CA ALA A 74 18.95 11.45 17.99
C ALA A 74 17.93 12.43 18.58
N GLN A 75 16.94 12.86 17.80
CA GLN A 75 15.95 13.83 18.27
C GLN A 75 15.02 13.28 19.36
N LEU A 76 14.68 11.99 19.32
CA LEU A 76 13.80 11.33 20.29
C LEU A 76 14.49 11.04 21.64
N PHE A 77 15.74 10.58 21.57
CA PHE A 77 16.51 10.15 22.74
C PHE A 77 17.44 11.23 23.32
N SER A 78 17.50 12.42 22.68
CA SER A 78 18.23 13.57 23.21
C SER A 78 17.68 14.00 24.57
N ASN A 79 18.57 14.21 25.53
CA ASN A 79 18.23 14.75 26.84
C ASN A 79 18.22 16.28 26.88
N ALA A 80 18.80 16.92 25.87
CA ALA A 80 18.84 18.36 25.71
C ALA A 80 18.50 18.74 24.26
N PRO A 81 17.69 19.78 24.03
CA PRO A 81 17.35 20.25 22.69
C PRO A 81 18.60 20.76 21.96
N GLY A 82 18.80 20.28 20.73
CA GLY A 82 19.85 20.75 19.83
C GLY A 82 21.27 20.18 20.03
N ASP A 83 21.49 19.33 21.04
CA ASP A 83 22.85 18.96 21.46
C ASP A 83 23.30 17.56 20.98
N SER A 84 22.42 16.79 20.32
CA SER A 84 22.81 15.49 19.77
C SER A 84 23.19 15.60 18.30
N PRO A 85 24.47 15.35 17.95
CA PRO A 85 24.87 15.28 16.55
C PRO A 85 24.18 14.10 15.88
N ALA A 86 23.74 14.31 14.63
CA ALA A 86 23.15 13.25 13.82
C ALA A 86 24.14 12.08 13.66
N THR A 87 23.71 10.88 14.05
CA THR A 87 24.51 9.67 13.93
C THR A 87 24.27 9.02 12.58
N GLU A 88 25.30 8.42 11.99
CA GLU A 88 25.14 7.74 10.69
C GLU A 88 24.15 6.58 10.78
N ILE A 89 24.17 5.85 11.90
CA ILE A 89 23.24 4.76 12.20
C ILE A 89 21.81 5.29 12.35
N GLY A 90 21.61 6.40 13.05
CA GLY A 90 20.30 7.00 13.22
C GLY A 90 19.72 7.57 11.93
N VAL A 91 20.57 8.17 11.07
CA VAL A 91 20.18 8.59 9.71
C VAL A 91 19.77 7.38 8.86
N LEU A 92 20.52 6.27 8.94
CA LEU A 92 20.20 5.04 8.21
C LEU A 92 18.83 4.49 8.65
N ILE A 93 18.59 4.39 9.96
CA ILE A 93 17.31 3.91 10.50
C ILE A 93 16.18 4.86 10.11
N THR A 94 16.38 6.18 10.25
CA THR A 94 15.40 7.20 9.84
C THR A 94 15.05 7.05 8.37
N SER A 95 16.05 6.86 7.51
CA SER A 95 15.84 6.68 6.08
C SER A 95 15.11 5.39 5.73
N ALA A 96 15.35 4.31 6.47
CA ALA A 96 14.62 3.06 6.31
C ALA A 96 13.15 3.19 6.74
N VAL A 97 12.88 3.94 7.82
CA VAL A 97 11.51 4.28 8.25
C VAL A 97 10.81 5.13 7.20
N VAL A 98 11.46 6.17 6.67
CA VAL A 98 10.93 7.03 5.61
C VAL A 98 10.67 6.23 4.32
N ALA A 99 11.62 5.37 3.91
CA ALA A 99 11.49 4.53 2.72
C ALA A 99 10.40 3.45 2.86
N GLY A 100 10.17 2.94 4.07
CA GLY A 100 9.14 1.93 4.38
C GLY A 100 7.78 2.50 4.79
N GLY A 101 7.65 3.82 4.86
CA GLY A 101 6.75 4.55 5.78
C GLY A 101 5.26 4.27 5.73
N SER A 102 4.68 3.83 4.60
CA SER A 102 3.24 3.50 4.54
C SER A 102 2.98 2.00 4.56
N ALA A 103 3.70 1.19 3.78
CA ALA A 103 3.47 -0.25 3.73
C ALA A 103 3.91 -0.97 5.02
N ALA A 104 5.03 -0.58 5.64
CA ALA A 104 5.53 -1.18 6.88
C ALA A 104 4.73 -0.75 8.10
N ALA A 105 4.30 0.53 8.15
CA ALA A 105 3.40 1.00 9.19
C ALA A 105 2.03 0.33 9.07
N ILE A 106 1.49 0.20 7.85
CA ILE A 106 0.22 -0.51 7.61
C ILE A 106 0.33 -1.99 7.98
N THR A 107 1.43 -2.69 7.64
CA THR A 107 1.62 -4.09 8.05
C THR A 107 1.84 -4.23 9.56
N LEU A 108 2.43 -3.24 10.23
CA LEU A 108 2.53 -3.23 11.69
C LEU A 108 1.14 -3.02 12.34
N PHE A 109 0.38 -2.02 11.88
CA PHE A 109 -0.97 -1.74 12.40
C PHE A 109 -1.98 -2.85 12.07
N GLN A 110 -1.93 -3.42 10.87
CA GLN A 110 -2.85 -4.50 10.45
C GLN A 110 -2.39 -5.88 10.90
N GLY A 111 -1.08 -6.12 10.96
CA GLY A 111 -0.48 -7.43 11.21
C GLY A 111 -0.11 -7.69 12.67
N VAL A 112 0.39 -6.68 13.39
CA VAL A 112 0.81 -6.82 14.81
C VAL A 112 -0.25 -6.28 15.76
N LEU A 113 -0.93 -5.18 15.41
CA LEU A 113 -1.95 -4.54 16.26
C LEU A 113 -3.40 -4.93 15.93
N HIS A 114 -3.62 -5.81 14.93
CA HIS A 114 -4.95 -6.24 14.45
C HIS A 114 -5.94 -5.10 14.10
N PHE A 115 -5.49 -3.85 13.97
CA PHE A 115 -6.35 -2.74 13.56
C PHE A 115 -6.70 -2.88 12.07
N GLY A 116 -7.99 -3.07 11.76
CA GLY A 116 -8.51 -3.07 10.39
C GLY A 116 -8.35 -4.37 9.60
N ARG A 117 -7.88 -5.47 10.22
CA ARG A 117 -7.85 -6.79 9.58
C ARG A 117 -9.25 -7.27 9.20
N ASP A 118 -10.24 -6.98 10.05
CA ASP A 118 -11.65 -7.32 9.81
C ASP A 118 -12.26 -6.51 8.67
N ALA A 119 -11.91 -5.22 8.57
CA ALA A 119 -12.38 -4.36 7.47
C ALA A 119 -11.80 -4.80 6.10
N ARG A 120 -10.53 -5.21 6.07
CA ARG A 120 -9.88 -5.70 4.85
C ARG A 120 -10.37 -7.10 4.45
N LEU A 121 -10.55 -8.00 5.42
CA LEU A 121 -11.17 -9.31 5.20
C LEU A 121 -12.59 -9.14 4.67
N GLY A 122 -13.39 -8.26 5.27
CA GLY A 122 -14.73 -7.95 4.79
C GLY A 122 -14.74 -7.39 3.36
N LEU A 123 -13.77 -6.54 2.98
CA LEU A 123 -13.66 -6.02 1.62
C LEU A 123 -13.23 -7.09 0.60
N MET A 124 -12.39 -8.05 1.02
CA MET A 124 -11.96 -9.17 0.19
C MET A 124 -13.09 -10.21 0.01
N GLU A 125 -13.83 -10.50 1.08
CA GLU A 125 -15.01 -11.37 1.01
C GLU A 125 -16.12 -10.76 0.15
N ALA A 126 -16.38 -9.45 0.30
CA ALA A 126 -17.35 -8.74 -0.53
C ALA A 126 -16.97 -8.74 -2.02
N ASN A 127 -15.69 -8.50 -2.35
CA ASN A 127 -15.21 -8.58 -3.73
C ASN A 127 -15.27 -10.01 -4.29
N ARG A 128 -14.93 -11.02 -3.49
CA ARG A 128 -15.01 -12.43 -3.88
C ARG A 128 -16.46 -12.84 -4.16
N ALA A 129 -17.39 -12.47 -3.28
CA ALA A 129 -18.82 -12.71 -3.46
C ALA A 129 -19.35 -12.02 -4.72
N ALA A 130 -18.91 -10.79 -5.01
CA ALA A 130 -19.32 -10.08 -6.23
C ALA A 130 -18.80 -10.73 -7.53
N ILE A 131 -17.59 -11.29 -7.51
CA ILE A 131 -17.01 -12.02 -8.66
C ILE A 131 -17.73 -13.36 -8.86
N GLU A 132 -17.99 -14.09 -7.77
CA GLU A 132 -18.74 -15.36 -7.80
C GLU A 132 -20.18 -15.14 -8.30
N ALA A 133 -20.86 -14.07 -7.88
CA ALA A 133 -22.18 -13.70 -8.39
C ALA A 133 -22.16 -13.40 -9.90
N LYS A 134 -21.22 -12.58 -10.38
CA LYS A 134 -21.09 -12.26 -11.82
C LYS A 134 -20.80 -13.48 -12.66
N THR A 135 -19.97 -14.39 -12.17
CA THR A 135 -19.65 -15.64 -12.89
C THR A 135 -20.81 -16.63 -12.89
N ALA A 136 -21.58 -16.71 -11.80
CA ALA A 136 -22.81 -17.50 -11.75
C ALA A 136 -23.88 -16.96 -12.72
N GLU A 137 -24.09 -15.63 -12.76
CA GLU A 137 -25.01 -15.01 -13.71
C GLU A 137 -24.62 -15.27 -15.17
N ALA A 138 -23.31 -15.21 -15.48
CA ALA A 138 -22.81 -15.51 -16.82
C ALA A 138 -23.10 -16.97 -17.21
N ARG A 139 -22.89 -17.92 -16.30
CA ARG A 139 -23.21 -19.35 -16.53
C ARG A 139 -24.70 -19.60 -16.72
N LEU A 140 -25.55 -18.94 -15.94
CA LEU A 140 -27.01 -19.05 -16.09
C LEU A 140 -27.49 -18.50 -17.44
N ARG A 141 -26.87 -17.42 -17.94
CA ARG A 141 -27.18 -16.87 -19.27
C ARG A 141 -26.81 -17.84 -20.39
N VAL A 142 -25.64 -18.47 -20.30
CA VAL A 142 -25.20 -19.48 -21.28
C VAL A 142 -26.14 -20.68 -21.27
N ASN A 143 -26.42 -21.26 -20.09
CA ASN A 143 -27.35 -22.40 -19.98
C ASN A 143 -28.76 -22.08 -20.48
N ARG A 144 -29.25 -20.86 -20.24
CA ARG A 144 -30.57 -20.42 -20.73
C ARG A 144 -30.58 -20.26 -22.25
N ALA A 145 -29.50 -19.76 -22.85
CA ALA A 145 -29.35 -19.66 -24.30
C ALA A 145 -29.26 -21.05 -24.95
N GLU A 146 -28.50 -21.98 -24.36
CA GLU A 146 -28.41 -23.37 -24.83
C GLU A 146 -29.77 -24.08 -24.74
N ALA A 147 -30.49 -23.94 -23.63
CA ALA A 147 -31.82 -24.54 -23.47
C ALA A 147 -32.86 -23.96 -24.46
N ALA A 148 -32.75 -22.67 -24.80
CA ALA A 148 -33.58 -22.05 -25.83
C ALA A 148 -33.26 -22.62 -27.22
N SER A 149 -31.98 -22.75 -27.57
CA SER A 149 -31.55 -23.36 -28.84
C SER A 149 -31.98 -24.83 -28.97
N PHE A 150 -31.95 -25.59 -27.87
CA PHE A 150 -32.37 -26.99 -27.87
C PHE A 150 -33.88 -27.16 -28.11
N ARG A 151 -34.72 -26.28 -27.53
CA ARG A 151 -36.18 -26.25 -27.77
C ARG A 151 -36.53 -25.90 -29.22
N ASP A 152 -35.76 -25.01 -29.84
CA ASP A 152 -35.97 -24.59 -31.22
C ASP A 152 -35.67 -25.75 -32.20
N SER A 153 -34.60 -26.51 -31.94
CA SER A 153 -34.26 -27.70 -32.75
C SER A 153 -35.26 -28.86 -32.65
N THR A 154 -35.91 -29.04 -31.48
CA THR A 154 -36.90 -30.12 -31.27
C THR A 154 -38.27 -29.78 -31.83
N THR A 155 -38.62 -28.49 -31.95
CA THR A 155 -39.88 -28.05 -32.57
C THR A 155 -39.78 -28.08 -34.11
N GLY A 156 -38.62 -27.78 -34.68
CA GLY A 156 -38.36 -27.94 -36.12
C GLY A 156 -38.47 -29.38 -36.62
N PHE A 157 -37.98 -30.37 -35.85
CA PHE A 157 -38.06 -31.79 -36.23
C PHE A 157 -39.49 -32.35 -36.21
N ARG A 158 -40.36 -31.79 -35.36
CA ARG A 158 -41.75 -32.27 -35.21
C ARG A 158 -42.69 -31.73 -36.30
N ALA A 159 -42.37 -30.57 -36.89
CA ALA A 159 -43.11 -30.02 -38.02
C ALA A 159 -42.86 -30.79 -39.32
N GLN A 160 -41.68 -31.41 -39.47
CA GLN A 160 -41.28 -32.06 -40.72
C GLN A 160 -41.74 -33.53 -40.85
N GLY A 161 -42.24 -34.13 -39.77
CA GLY A 161 -42.81 -35.50 -39.78
C GLY A 161 -44.33 -35.57 -39.88
N ALA A 162 -45.02 -34.42 -40.04
CA ALA A 162 -46.48 -34.35 -40.12
C ALA A 162 -47.02 -34.14 -41.55
N ASP A 163 -46.15 -33.89 -42.54
CA ASP A 163 -46.52 -33.68 -43.95
C ASP A 163 -46.37 -34.94 -44.84
N ASP A 164 -45.90 -36.06 -44.29
CA ASP A 164 -45.61 -37.30 -45.05
C ASP A 164 -46.63 -38.45 -44.81
N ALA A 165 -47.85 -38.15 -44.32
CA ALA A 165 -48.93 -39.13 -44.12
C ALA A 165 -50.26 -38.63 -44.71
#